data_AF-A0A7W1H0M1-F1
#
_entry.id   AF-A0A7W1H0M1-F1
#
_cell.length_a   1.000
_cell.length_b   1.000
_cell.length_c   1.000
_cell.angle_alpha   90.00
_cell.angle_beta   90.00
_cell.angle_gamma   90.00
#
_symmetry.space_group_name_H-M   'P 1'
#
loop_
_entity.id
_entity.type
_entity.pdbx_description
1 polymer ?
#
loop_
_entity_poly.entity_id
_entity_poly.type
_entity_poly.pdbx_seq_one_letter_code
_entity_poly.pdbx_strand_id
1 'polypeptide(L)'
;MYDLRSAARNAMIAHGFSPDFPDEVRDEIKVLRKPRFPGPASGSLSEMRQLLWSSIDNRTSRDLDQIEFAERSDDDGIRLLIAVADVDALVARGSATDGHAAGNTTSVYTGVAVFPMLPERLSEDLTSLNEGEDRLAIVIEMDVAPDGSTTRESVYRALVRNQAKLVYESVG
;
A
#
# COMPACT_ATOMS: atom_id res chain seq x y z
N MET A 1 31.30 -21.52 -7.10
CA MET A 1 29.84 -21.43 -7.30
C MET A 1 29.50 -19.95 -7.44
N TYR A 2 28.77 -19.55 -8.49
CA TYR A 2 28.41 -18.15 -8.70
C TYR A 2 27.30 -17.76 -7.72
N ASP A 3 27.51 -16.70 -6.93
CA ASP A 3 26.50 -16.21 -5.99
C ASP A 3 25.59 -15.18 -6.69
N LEU A 4 24.40 -15.64 -7.06
CA LEU A 4 23.39 -14.83 -7.73
C LEU A 4 22.88 -13.66 -6.88
N ARG A 5 22.85 -13.79 -5.54
CA ARG A 5 22.42 -12.70 -4.66
C ARG A 5 23.46 -11.59 -4.62
N SER A 6 24.74 -11.95 -4.50
CA SER A 6 25.83 -10.97 -4.61
C SER A 6 25.84 -10.27 -5.97
N ALA A 7 25.57 -11.00 -7.06
CA ALA A 7 25.46 -10.41 -8.39
C ALA A 7 24.31 -9.37 -8.48
N ALA A 8 23.13 -9.71 -7.96
CA ALA A 8 21.99 -8.81 -7.92
C ALA A 8 22.28 -7.54 -7.09
N ARG A 9 22.91 -7.70 -5.92
CA ARG A 9 23.33 -6.57 -5.08
C ARG A 9 24.33 -5.65 -5.78
N ASN A 10 25.29 -6.22 -6.50
CA ASN A 10 26.26 -5.43 -7.26
C ASN A 10 25.60 -4.68 -8.43
N ALA A 11 24.60 -5.27 -9.08
CA ALA A 11 23.82 -4.60 -10.12
C ALA A 11 23.06 -3.38 -9.57
N MET A 12 22.44 -3.50 -8.39
CA MET A 12 21.80 -2.36 -7.70
C MET A 12 22.76 -1.18 -7.58
N ILE A 13 23.95 -1.43 -7.02
CA ILE A 13 24.98 -0.39 -6.80
C ILE A 13 25.46 0.19 -8.14
N ALA A 14 25.73 -0.66 -9.13
CA ALA A 14 26.22 -0.24 -10.44
C ALA A 14 25.22 0.67 -11.18
N HIS A 15 23.92 0.53 -10.89
CA HIS A 15 22.85 1.35 -11.46
C HIS A 15 22.40 2.50 -10.55
N GLY A 16 23.13 2.77 -9.45
CA GLY A 16 22.90 3.93 -8.59
C GLY A 16 21.85 3.73 -7.49
N PHE A 17 21.38 2.49 -7.26
CA PHE A 17 20.48 2.18 -6.16
C PHE A 17 21.23 1.82 -4.88
N SER A 18 20.55 2.01 -3.75
CA SER A 18 21.00 1.62 -2.41
C SER A 18 20.34 0.30 -2.00
N PRO A 19 21.03 -0.85 -2.08
CA PRO A 19 20.42 -2.15 -1.78
C PRO A 19 20.16 -2.40 -0.28
N ASP A 20 20.81 -1.63 0.60
CA ASP A 20 20.76 -1.82 2.05
C ASP A 20 20.16 -0.58 2.73
N PHE A 21 19.28 -0.79 3.69
CA PHE A 21 18.79 0.29 4.54
C PHE A 21 19.87 0.75 5.52
N PRO A 22 20.16 2.07 5.59
CA PRO A 22 21.09 2.62 6.57
C PRO A 22 20.52 2.53 7.99
N ASP A 23 21.38 2.68 9.00
CA ASP A 23 21.01 2.46 10.40
C ASP A 23 19.91 3.42 10.88
N GLU A 24 19.90 4.65 10.38
CA GLU A 24 18.90 5.66 10.69
C GLU A 24 17.49 5.22 10.27
N VAL A 25 17.36 4.57 9.10
CA VAL A 25 16.08 3.98 8.64
C VAL A 25 15.67 2.84 9.56
N ARG A 26 16.61 1.96 9.93
CA ARG A 26 16.32 0.82 10.81
C ARG A 26 15.85 1.29 12.18
N ASP A 27 16.45 2.34 12.72
CA ASP A 27 16.11 2.91 14.02
C ASP A 27 14.75 3.63 14.00
N GLU A 28 14.45 4.35 12.91
CA GLU A 28 13.13 4.93 12.69
C GLU A 28 12.03 3.85 12.70
N ILE A 29 12.19 2.78 11.91
CA ILE A 29 11.21 1.69 11.83
C ILE A 29 11.02 0.95 13.17
N LYS A 30 12.08 0.82 13.99
CA LYS A 30 11.99 0.14 15.30
C LYS A 30 10.99 0.82 16.24
N VAL A 31 10.92 2.16 16.19
CA VAL A 31 10.06 2.95 17.09
C VAL A 31 8.64 3.13 16.56
N LEU A 32 8.41 2.93 15.26
CA LEU A 32 7.06 2.96 14.68
C LEU A 32 6.13 1.94 15.33
N ARG A 33 4.85 2.31 15.42
CA ARG A 33 3.77 1.49 15.98
C ARG A 33 2.58 1.56 15.03
N LYS A 34 1.75 0.51 15.03
CA LYS A 34 0.45 0.57 14.35
C LYS A 34 -0.31 1.78 14.86
N PRO A 35 -0.76 2.69 13.98
CA PRO A 35 -1.52 3.85 14.42
C PRO A 35 -2.75 3.38 15.20
N ARG A 36 -3.06 4.08 16.29
CA ARG A 36 -4.29 3.87 17.03
C ARG A 36 -5.30 4.88 16.55
N PHE A 37 -6.43 4.39 16.06
CA PHE A 37 -7.52 5.25 15.60
C PHE A 37 -8.53 5.39 16.73
N PRO A 38 -8.53 6.50 17.50
CA PRO A 38 -9.71 6.81 18.31
C PRO A 38 -10.91 6.89 17.36
N GLY A 39 -12.10 6.48 17.81
CA GLY A 39 -13.32 6.51 17.00
C GLY A 39 -13.62 7.91 16.42
N PRO A 40 -14.70 8.07 15.64
CA PRO A 40 -14.97 9.20 14.71
C PRO A 40 -15.02 10.64 15.29
N ALA A 41 -14.59 10.85 16.54
CA ALA A 41 -14.48 12.15 17.21
C ALA A 41 -13.38 13.08 16.66
N SER A 42 -12.50 12.61 15.78
CA SER A 42 -11.55 13.46 15.03
C SER A 42 -12.09 13.68 13.63
N GLY A 43 -12.94 14.70 13.46
CA GLY A 43 -13.84 14.90 12.30
C GLY A 43 -13.21 15.16 10.92
N SER A 44 -12.10 14.51 10.57
CA SER A 44 -11.48 14.57 9.23
C SER A 44 -11.28 13.20 8.56
N LEU A 45 -11.59 12.09 9.23
CA LEU A 45 -11.43 10.74 8.66
C LEU A 45 -12.79 10.10 8.39
N SER A 46 -13.03 9.69 7.14
CA SER A 46 -14.22 8.93 6.77
C SER A 46 -14.18 7.53 7.39
N GLU A 47 -15.28 7.11 8.00
CA GLU A 47 -15.42 5.76 8.56
C GLU A 47 -15.97 4.81 7.48
N MET A 48 -15.15 3.85 7.03
CA MET A 48 -15.49 2.95 5.92
C MET A 48 -15.18 1.49 6.20
N ARG A 49 -14.90 1.11 7.46
CA ARG A 49 -14.55 -0.28 7.83
C ARG A 49 -15.67 -1.30 7.59
N GLN A 50 -16.92 -0.84 7.48
CA GLN A 50 -18.07 -1.70 7.28
C GLN A 50 -18.32 -2.09 5.81
N LEU A 51 -17.63 -1.46 4.85
CA LEU A 51 -17.74 -1.84 3.45
C LEU A 51 -17.03 -3.17 3.21
N LEU A 52 -17.49 -3.89 2.18
CA LEU A 52 -16.93 -5.17 1.74
C LEU A 52 -15.67 -4.95 0.91
N TRP A 53 -14.68 -4.26 1.47
CA TRP A 53 -13.39 -4.08 0.84
C TRP A 53 -12.69 -5.41 0.62
N SER A 54 -12.08 -5.58 -0.54
CA SER A 54 -11.21 -6.72 -0.84
C SER A 54 -9.92 -6.26 -1.49
N SER A 55 -8.83 -7.01 -1.34
CA SER A 55 -7.68 -6.91 -2.25
C SER A 55 -7.65 -8.12 -3.19
N ILE A 56 -6.98 -8.00 -4.34
CA ILE A 56 -6.71 -9.12 -5.24
C ILE A 56 -5.22 -9.13 -5.57
N ASP A 57 -4.50 -10.14 -5.07
CA ASP A 57 -3.05 -10.18 -5.15
C ASP A 57 -2.53 -11.59 -5.39
N ASN A 58 -1.21 -11.73 -5.59
CA ASN A 58 -0.59 -13.05 -5.55
C ASN A 58 -0.74 -13.67 -4.17
N ARG A 59 -0.80 -15.00 -4.12
CA ARG A 59 -0.97 -15.76 -2.87
C ARG A 59 0.08 -15.43 -1.81
N THR A 60 1.30 -15.10 -2.22
CA THR A 60 2.44 -14.82 -1.33
C THR A 60 2.64 -13.33 -1.03
N SER A 61 1.90 -12.42 -1.68
CA SER A 61 2.00 -10.98 -1.44
C SER A 61 1.57 -10.63 -0.02
N ARG A 62 2.29 -9.67 0.57
CA ARG A 62 2.03 -9.13 1.92
C ARG A 62 2.06 -7.61 1.95
N ASP A 63 2.62 -6.99 0.93
CA ASP A 63 2.65 -5.57 0.64
C ASP A 63 1.38 -5.15 -0.12
N LEU A 64 0.22 -5.36 0.51
CA LEU A 64 -1.07 -5.03 -0.10
C LEU A 64 -1.28 -3.50 -0.08
N ASP A 65 -1.01 -2.85 -1.21
CA ASP A 65 -1.06 -1.39 -1.34
C ASP A 65 -2.47 -0.86 -1.57
N GLN A 66 -3.40 -1.69 -2.05
CA GLN A 66 -4.76 -1.27 -2.40
C GLN A 66 -5.84 -2.30 -2.02
N ILE A 67 -7.05 -1.80 -1.78
CA ILE A 67 -8.29 -2.57 -1.67
C ILE A 67 -9.40 -1.85 -2.44
N GLU A 68 -10.33 -2.62 -3.00
CA GLU A 68 -11.42 -2.12 -3.82
C GLU A 68 -12.80 -2.47 -3.23
N PHE A 69 -13.77 -1.61 -3.50
CA PHE A 69 -15.19 -1.85 -3.29
C PHE A 69 -15.96 -1.31 -4.49
N ALA A 70 -16.96 -2.06 -4.95
CA ALA A 70 -17.83 -1.62 -6.04
C ALA A 70 -19.28 -2.00 -5.76
N GLU A 71 -20.19 -1.08 -6.09
CA GLU A 71 -21.65 -1.30 -6.01
C GLU A 71 -22.35 -0.70 -7.23
N ARG A 72 -23.52 -1.25 -7.59
CA ARG A 72 -24.35 -0.67 -8.65
C ARG A 72 -24.90 0.68 -8.19
N SER A 73 -24.86 1.68 -9.06
CA SER A 73 -25.57 2.95 -8.86
C SER A 73 -26.98 2.89 -9.46
N ASP A 74 -27.82 3.88 -9.11
CA ASP A 74 -29.22 3.93 -9.53
C ASP A 74 -29.39 4.04 -11.07
N ASP A 75 -28.39 4.58 -11.78
CA ASP A 75 -28.40 4.81 -13.24
C ASP A 75 -27.72 3.69 -14.05
N ASP A 76 -27.72 2.45 -13.52
CA ASP A 76 -27.01 1.27 -14.08
C ASP A 76 -25.47 1.42 -14.16
N GLY A 77 -24.93 2.49 -13.59
CA GLY A 77 -23.49 2.67 -13.39
C GLY A 77 -22.94 1.84 -12.23
N ILE A 78 -21.67 2.07 -11.92
CA ILE A 78 -20.95 1.46 -10.81
C ILE A 78 -20.30 2.57 -10.00
N ARG A 79 -20.61 2.64 -8.71
CA ARG A 79 -19.81 3.41 -7.76
C ARG A 79 -18.60 2.57 -7.39
N LEU A 80 -17.41 3.04 -7.75
CA LEU A 80 -16.14 2.39 -7.48
C LEU A 80 -15.35 3.18 -6.45
N LEU A 81 -14.86 2.46 -5.43
CA LEU A 81 -13.95 2.98 -4.45
C LEU A 81 -12.65 2.20 -4.51
N ILE A 82 -11.53 2.92 -4.57
CA ILE A 82 -10.18 2.36 -4.47
C ILE A 82 -9.52 3.00 -3.25
N ALA A 83 -9.17 2.21 -2.25
CA ALA A 83 -8.45 2.64 -1.07
C ALA A 83 -6.97 2.25 -1.21
N VAL A 84 -6.08 3.23 -1.18
CA VAL A 84 -4.62 3.05 -1.26
C VAL A 84 -4.00 3.29 0.11
N ALA A 85 -3.05 2.45 0.52
CA ALA A 85 -2.34 2.54 1.79
C ALA A 85 -1.75 3.95 2.03
N ASP A 86 -2.07 4.56 3.17
CA ASP A 86 -1.57 5.90 3.52
C ASP A 86 -0.17 5.82 4.16
N VAL A 87 0.85 5.56 3.32
CA VAL A 87 2.25 5.43 3.77
C VAL A 87 2.78 6.72 4.40
N ASP A 88 2.34 7.88 3.89
CA ASP A 88 2.69 9.21 4.41
C ASP A 88 2.29 9.42 5.87
N ALA A 89 1.27 8.69 6.36
CA ALA A 89 0.89 8.72 7.78
C ALA A 89 1.99 8.18 8.72
N LEU A 90 2.95 7.40 8.21
CA LEU A 90 4.04 6.80 8.99
C LEU A 90 5.44 7.20 8.50
N VAL A 91 5.57 7.70 7.28
CA VAL A 91 6.83 8.18 6.72
C VAL A 91 6.74 9.69 6.52
N ALA A 92 7.21 10.44 7.51
CA ALA A 92 7.20 11.88 7.42
C ALA A 92 8.19 12.36 6.34
N ARG A 93 7.81 13.38 5.57
CA ARG A 93 8.70 14.09 4.65
C ARG A 93 9.98 14.54 5.37
N GLY A 94 11.13 14.26 4.77
CA GLY A 94 12.47 14.58 5.29
C GLY A 94 12.99 13.60 6.34
N SER A 95 12.28 12.51 6.64
CA SER A 95 12.78 11.41 7.46
C SER A 95 13.91 10.63 6.79
N ALA A 96 14.60 9.78 7.55
CA ALA A 96 15.62 8.89 6.98
C ALA A 96 14.98 7.91 5.99
N THR A 97 13.78 7.40 6.33
CA THR A 97 13.01 6.50 5.46
C THR A 97 12.58 7.20 4.16
N ASP A 98 12.07 8.45 4.24
CA ASP A 98 11.75 9.27 3.06
C ASP A 98 12.98 9.50 2.18
N GLY A 99 14.13 9.84 2.78
CA GLY A 99 15.38 10.05 2.05
C GLY A 99 15.87 8.79 1.31
N HIS A 100 15.80 7.62 1.95
CA HIS A 100 16.15 6.36 1.31
C HIS A 100 15.16 5.99 0.18
N ALA A 101 13.86 6.13 0.44
CA ALA A 101 12.81 5.88 -0.54
C ALA A 101 12.94 6.81 -1.74
N ALA A 102 13.25 8.09 -1.55
CA ALA A 102 13.50 9.04 -2.62
C ALA A 102 14.74 8.66 -3.45
N GLY A 103 15.81 8.18 -2.80
CA GLY A 103 17.01 7.71 -3.49
C GLY A 103 16.77 6.50 -4.39
N ASN A 104 15.98 5.53 -3.93
CA ASN A 104 15.67 4.31 -4.71
C ASN A 104 14.47 4.49 -5.65
N THR A 105 13.49 5.34 -5.31
CA THR A 105 12.25 5.64 -6.05
C THR A 105 11.30 4.46 -6.29
N THR A 106 11.79 3.22 -6.25
CA THR A 106 11.04 2.01 -6.57
C THR A 106 11.66 0.78 -5.91
N SER A 107 10.84 -0.25 -5.71
CA SER A 107 11.32 -1.58 -5.34
C SER A 107 11.89 -2.28 -6.57
N VAL A 108 13.09 -2.85 -6.47
CA VAL A 108 13.76 -3.49 -7.61
C VAL A 108 13.67 -5.01 -7.52
N TYR A 109 13.08 -5.62 -8.54
CA TYR A 109 12.88 -7.06 -8.66
C TYR A 109 13.92 -7.67 -9.60
N THR A 110 14.92 -8.36 -9.05
CA THR A 110 16.05 -8.93 -9.84
C THR A 110 15.86 -10.39 -10.25
N GLY A 111 14.68 -10.97 -9.95
CA GLY A 111 14.37 -12.39 -10.15
C GLY A 111 14.96 -13.34 -9.09
N VAL A 112 16.08 -12.97 -8.45
CA VAL A 112 16.73 -13.76 -7.38
C VAL A 112 16.62 -13.10 -5.99
N ALA A 113 16.42 -11.79 -5.97
CA ALA A 113 16.18 -10.99 -4.77
C ALA A 113 15.28 -9.80 -5.11
N VAL A 114 14.50 -9.37 -4.12
CA VAL A 114 13.77 -8.10 -4.15
C VAL A 114 14.52 -7.14 -3.25
N PHE A 115 14.75 -5.92 -3.74
CA PHE A 115 15.29 -4.82 -2.95
C PHE A 115 14.18 -3.78 -2.78
N PRO A 116 13.46 -3.81 -1.66
CA PRO A 116 12.27 -3.00 -1.51
C PRO A 116 12.62 -1.52 -1.31
N MET A 117 11.78 -0.63 -1.82
CA MET A 117 11.90 0.82 -1.60
C MET A 117 11.74 1.18 -0.12
N LEU A 118 10.86 0.45 0.57
CA LEU A 118 10.50 0.65 1.97
C LEU A 118 10.86 -0.61 2.78
N PRO A 119 11.21 -0.47 4.07
CA PRO A 119 11.47 -1.63 4.92
C PRO A 119 10.24 -2.53 5.05
N GLU A 120 10.44 -3.86 5.06
CA GLU A 120 9.34 -4.87 5.10
C GLU A 120 8.35 -4.63 6.23
N ARG A 121 8.81 -4.23 7.42
CA ARG A 121 7.89 -3.92 8.55
C ARG A 121 6.95 -2.76 8.23
N LEU A 122 7.38 -1.81 7.40
CA LEU A 122 6.51 -0.74 6.94
C LEU A 122 5.56 -1.28 5.87
N SER A 123 6.11 -1.82 4.77
CA SER A 123 5.33 -2.19 3.58
C SER A 123 4.43 -3.41 3.76
N GLU A 124 4.83 -4.42 4.55
CA GLU A 124 4.09 -5.68 4.72
C GLU A 124 3.26 -5.74 6.01
N ASP A 125 3.47 -4.81 6.96
CA ASP A 125 2.74 -4.80 8.24
C ASP A 125 2.08 -3.46 8.50
N LEU A 126 2.85 -2.41 8.77
CA LEU A 126 2.30 -1.17 9.32
C LEU A 126 1.39 -0.42 8.35
N THR A 127 1.70 -0.41 7.05
CA THR A 127 0.91 0.29 6.02
C THR A 127 0.09 -0.65 5.16
N SER A 128 0.50 -1.91 5.02
CA SER A 128 -0.25 -2.88 4.20
C SER A 128 -1.71 -2.99 4.65
N LEU A 129 -2.61 -3.03 3.68
CA LEU A 129 -4.04 -3.26 3.83
C LEU A 129 -4.35 -4.74 4.07
N ASN A 130 -3.67 -5.35 5.04
CA ASN A 130 -3.82 -6.75 5.41
C ASN A 130 -5.27 -7.11 5.81
N GLU A 131 -5.69 -8.32 5.44
CA GLU A 131 -7.01 -8.86 5.76
C GLU A 131 -7.30 -8.80 7.27
N GLY A 132 -8.49 -8.32 7.62
CA GLY A 132 -8.95 -8.27 9.00
C GLY A 132 -8.25 -7.19 9.84
N GLU A 133 -7.55 -6.24 9.24
CA GLU A 133 -6.90 -5.16 9.95
C GLU A 133 -7.44 -3.77 9.57
N ASP A 134 -7.56 -2.90 10.57
CA ASP A 134 -7.96 -1.51 10.37
C ASP A 134 -6.73 -0.70 9.90
N ARG A 135 -6.91 0.13 8.86
CA ARG A 135 -5.84 0.91 8.24
C ARG A 135 -6.31 2.29 7.78
N LEU A 136 -5.37 3.24 7.78
CA LEU A 136 -5.56 4.49 7.04
C LEU A 136 -5.34 4.23 5.56
N ALA A 137 -6.25 4.78 4.77
CA ALA A 137 -6.12 4.78 3.33
C ALA A 137 -6.49 6.16 2.78
N ILE A 138 -5.93 6.46 1.62
CA ILE A 138 -6.44 7.51 0.74
C ILE A 138 -7.43 6.81 -0.20
N VAL A 139 -8.70 7.21 -0.11
CA VAL A 139 -9.78 6.69 -0.95
C VAL A 139 -9.93 7.59 -2.16
N ILE A 140 -9.97 6.96 -3.33
CA ILE A 140 -10.39 7.53 -4.60
C ILE A 140 -11.79 6.98 -4.89
N GLU A 141 -12.77 7.87 -4.95
CA GLU A 141 -14.16 7.55 -5.26
C GLU A 141 -14.49 8.05 -6.66
N MET A 142 -15.09 7.18 -7.48
CA MET A 142 -15.50 7.49 -8.84
C MET A 142 -16.80 6.78 -9.23
N ASP A 143 -17.61 7.44 -10.05
CA ASP A 143 -18.79 6.86 -10.66
C ASP A 143 -18.46 6.43 -12.11
N VAL A 144 -18.59 5.13 -12.40
CA VAL A 144 -18.35 4.53 -13.72
C VAL A 144 -19.69 4.35 -14.43
N ALA A 145 -19.89 5.02 -15.55
CA ALA A 145 -21.10 4.93 -16.35
C ALA A 145 -21.17 3.59 -17.13
N PRO A 146 -22.35 3.19 -17.65
CA PRO A 146 -22.51 1.95 -18.41
C PRO A 146 -21.62 1.83 -19.66
N ASP A 147 -21.19 2.96 -20.23
CA ASP A 147 -20.26 3.01 -21.37
C ASP A 147 -18.78 2.94 -20.96
N GLY A 148 -18.51 2.82 -19.66
CA GLY A 148 -17.18 2.77 -19.07
C GLY A 148 -16.54 4.13 -18.81
N SER A 149 -17.23 5.24 -19.12
CA SER A 149 -16.72 6.57 -18.78
C SER A 149 -16.75 6.82 -17.27
N THR A 150 -15.71 7.47 -16.75
CA THR A 150 -15.63 7.84 -15.34
C THR A 150 -16.10 9.27 -15.14
N THR A 151 -16.89 9.49 -14.10
CA THR A 151 -17.36 10.80 -13.67
C THR A 151 -17.14 10.95 -12.17
N ARG A 152 -17.14 12.21 -11.69
CA ARG A 152 -17.07 12.58 -10.27
C ARG A 152 -15.93 11.89 -9.50
N GLU A 153 -14.78 12.55 -9.44
CA GLU A 153 -13.65 12.05 -8.67
C GLU A 153 -13.55 12.79 -7.34
N SER A 154 -13.56 12.05 -6.23
CA SER A 154 -13.28 12.59 -4.90
C SER A 154 -12.13 11.83 -4.27
N VAL A 155 -11.22 12.57 -3.62
CA VAL A 155 -10.06 12.00 -2.92
C VAL A 155 -10.08 12.44 -1.47
N TYR A 156 -10.08 11.49 -0.54
CA TYR A 156 -10.13 11.78 0.90
C TYR A 156 -9.48 10.67 1.73
N ARG A 157 -9.08 10.98 2.97
CA ARG A 157 -8.56 9.98 3.91
C ARG A 157 -9.70 9.25 4.60
N ALA A 158 -9.57 7.94 4.76
CA ALA A 158 -10.54 7.09 5.42
C ALA A 158 -9.88 6.04 6.32
N LEU A 159 -10.67 5.55 7.28
CA LEU A 159 -10.38 4.34 8.02
C LEU A 159 -11.09 3.17 7.34
N VAL A 160 -10.32 2.20 6.86
CA VAL A 160 -10.80 1.03 6.12
C VAL A 160 -10.41 -0.26 6.83
N ARG A 161 -11.07 -1.35 6.46
CA ARG A 161 -10.74 -2.70 6.91
C ARG A 161 -10.87 -3.64 5.73
N ASN A 162 -9.77 -4.28 5.33
CA ASN A 162 -9.80 -5.28 4.27
C ASN A 162 -10.59 -6.50 4.78
N GLN A 163 -11.73 -6.81 4.16
CA GLN A 163 -12.57 -7.93 4.56
C GLN A 163 -12.13 -9.25 3.92
N ALA A 164 -11.42 -9.20 2.79
CA ALA A 164 -10.96 -10.38 2.09
C ALA A 164 -9.70 -10.10 1.25
N LYS A 165 -8.64 -10.87 1.46
CA LYS A 165 -7.52 -10.99 0.53
C LYS A 165 -7.83 -12.10 -0.47
N LEU A 166 -8.26 -11.70 -1.67
CA LEU A 166 -8.48 -12.62 -2.77
C LEU A 166 -7.17 -12.90 -3.50
N VAL A 167 -7.17 -13.98 -4.28
CA VAL A 167 -6.01 -14.44 -5.04
C VAL A 167 -6.38 -14.53 -6.52
N TYR A 168 -5.55 -13.98 -7.42
CA TYR A 168 -5.83 -13.97 -8.86
C TYR A 168 -6.25 -15.34 -9.41
N GLU A 169 -5.54 -16.42 -9.04
CA GLU A 169 -5.83 -17.77 -9.52
C GLU A 169 -7.18 -18.34 -9.06
N SER A 170 -7.86 -17.68 -8.11
CA SER A 170 -9.15 -18.11 -7.55
C SER A 170 -10.34 -17.25 -7.96
N VAL A 171 -10.10 -16.13 -8.65
CA VAL A 171 -11.14 -15.13 -8.98
C VAL A 171 -11.47 -15.13 -10.50
N GLY A 172 -10.70 -15.85 -11.32
CA GLY A 172 -10.85 -15.93 -12.78
C GLY A 172 -11.22 -17.30 -13.33
#